data_AF-A0A6B1GM02-F1
#
_entry.id   AF-A0A6B1GM02-F1
#
_cell.length_a   1.000
_cell.length_b   1.000
_cell.length_c   1.000
_cell.angle_alpha   90.00
_cell.angle_beta   90.00
_cell.angle_gamma   90.00
#
_symmetry.space_group_name_H-M   'P 1'
#
loop_
_entity.id
_entity.type
_entity.pdbx_description
1 polymer ?
#
loop_
_entity_poly.entity_id
_entity_poly.type
_entity_poly.pdbx_seq_one_letter_code
_entity_poly.pdbx_strand_id
1 'polypeptide(L)'
;MMADPRKPLELKVVSERVEEDAHVSELVSRLEAEADRELRAGSVSLRWGKGQIAVVKRAAAIHGVPYQTYLKQVVFRQALADIEQATAVLGPDRHGHDPGR
;
A
#
# COMPACT_ATOMS: atom_id res chain seq x y z
N MET A 1 12.39 -6.22 -44.92
CA MET A 1 13.28 -5.38 -44.10
C MET A 1 12.78 -5.45 -42.66
N MET A 2 13.53 -6.09 -41.76
CA MET A 2 13.12 -6.28 -40.36
C MET A 2 13.69 -5.13 -39.52
N ALA A 3 12.86 -4.48 -38.72
CA ALA A 3 13.28 -3.41 -37.82
C ALA A 3 14.10 -3.98 -36.66
N ASP A 4 15.24 -3.35 -36.38
CA ASP A 4 16.21 -3.71 -35.33
C ASP A 4 15.62 -3.51 -33.91
N PRO A 5 15.57 -4.56 -33.06
CA PRO A 5 14.92 -4.50 -31.75
C PRO A 5 15.79 -3.88 -30.63
N ARG A 6 16.92 -3.24 -30.95
CA ARG A 6 17.87 -2.71 -29.93
C ARG A 6 18.06 -1.19 -29.93
N LYS A 7 17.06 -0.41 -30.36
CA LYS A 7 17.09 1.03 -30.04
C LYS A 7 16.55 1.24 -28.63
N PRO A 8 17.35 1.74 -27.68
CA PRO A 8 16.83 2.17 -26.39
C PRO A 8 15.77 3.24 -26.64
N LEU A 9 14.58 3.05 -26.07
CA LEU A 9 13.60 4.12 -26.00
C LEU A 9 14.25 5.22 -25.13
N GLU A 10 14.57 6.37 -25.73
CA GLU A 10 15.01 7.54 -24.97
C GLU A 10 13.84 8.04 -24.12
N LEU A 11 13.73 7.50 -22.91
CA LEU A 11 12.86 8.00 -21.86
C LEU A 11 13.49 9.29 -21.32
N LYS A 12 13.14 10.41 -21.97
CA LYS A 12 13.45 11.74 -21.47
C LYS A 12 12.57 11.97 -20.24
N VAL A 13 13.15 11.84 -19.04
CA VAL A 13 12.48 12.23 -17.80
C VAL A 13 12.28 13.74 -17.83
N VAL A 14 11.07 14.16 -18.24
CA VAL A 14 10.65 15.55 -18.18
C VAL A 14 10.34 15.84 -16.71
N SER A 15 11.31 16.39 -15.99
CA SER A 15 11.08 17.01 -14.67
C SER A 15 10.36 18.35 -14.82
N GLU A 16 9.23 18.35 -15.54
CA GLU A 16 8.25 19.41 -15.35
C GLU A 16 7.66 19.18 -13.97
N ARG A 17 7.81 20.19 -13.11
CA ARG A 17 7.04 20.29 -11.87
C ARG A 17 5.58 20.09 -12.26
N VAL A 18 5.04 18.92 -11.94
CA VAL A 18 3.60 18.73 -11.89
C VAL A 18 3.15 19.57 -10.71
N GLU A 19 2.84 20.84 -10.95
CA GLU A 19 1.82 21.50 -10.14
C GLU A 19 0.62 20.55 -10.25
N GLU A 20 0.33 19.83 -9.16
CA GLU A 20 -0.85 18.97 -9.07
C GLU A 20 -2.06 19.86 -9.37
N ASP A 21 -2.45 19.86 -10.64
CA ASP A 21 -3.63 20.55 -11.11
C ASP A 21 -4.76 20.07 -10.21
N ALA A 22 -5.35 20.99 -9.44
CA ALA A 22 -6.34 20.67 -8.42
C ALA A 22 -7.48 19.80 -8.99
N HIS A 23 -7.73 19.93 -10.30
CA HIS A 23 -8.66 19.14 -11.06
C HIS A 23 -8.27 17.64 -11.18
N VAL A 24 -6.99 17.33 -11.34
CA VAL A 24 -6.47 15.95 -11.35
C VAL A 24 -6.56 15.34 -9.96
N SER A 25 -6.22 16.09 -8.91
CA SER A 25 -6.39 15.65 -7.53
C SER A 25 -7.87 15.37 -7.20
N GLU A 26 -8.79 16.19 -7.71
CA GLU A 26 -10.22 16.00 -7.49
C GLU A 26 -10.78 14.79 -8.25
N LEU A 27 -10.36 14.59 -9.50
CA LEU A 27 -10.75 13.44 -10.31
C LEU A 27 -10.27 12.11 -9.70
N VAL A 28 -9.02 12.06 -9.25
CA VAL A 28 -8.47 10.90 -8.53
C VAL A 28 -9.26 10.66 -7.25
N SER A 29 -9.57 11.71 -6.49
CA SER A 29 -10.36 11.59 -5.26
C SER A 29 -11.77 11.02 -5.50
N ARG A 30 -12.42 11.39 -6.62
CA ARG A 30 -13.75 10.86 -6.98
C ARG A 30 -13.69 9.38 -7.35
N LEU A 31 -12.70 8.98 -8.14
CA LEU A 31 -12.48 7.59 -8.54
C LEU A 31 -12.08 6.72 -7.34
N GLU A 32 -11.28 7.26 -6.41
CA GLU A 32 -10.99 6.62 -5.12
C GLU A 32 -12.25 6.39 -4.28
N ALA A 33 -13.12 7.40 -4.19
CA ALA A 33 -14.36 7.31 -3.44
C ALA A 33 -15.36 6.31 -4.05
N GLU A 34 -15.30 6.08 -5.36
CA GLU A 34 -16.09 5.06 -6.04
C GLU A 34 -15.53 3.65 -5.77
N ALA A 35 -14.22 3.46 -5.88
CA ALA A 35 -13.55 2.20 -5.57
C ALA A 35 -13.72 1.77 -4.10
N ASP A 36 -13.79 2.71 -3.17
CA ASP A 36 -14.05 2.43 -1.76
C ASP A 36 -15.50 2.02 -1.45
N ARG A 37 -16.46 2.34 -2.34
CA ARG A 37 -17.89 2.07 -2.13
C ARG A 37 -18.33 0.65 -2.48
N GLU A 38 -17.54 -0.11 -3.24
CA GLU A 38 -17.97 -1.42 -3.78
C GLU A 38 -17.63 -2.67 -2.95
N LEU A 39 -17.19 -2.53 -1.70
CA LEU A 39 -16.93 -3.70 -0.84
C LEU A 39 -17.97 -3.80 0.28
N ARG A 40 -18.70 -4.94 0.33
CA ARG A 40 -19.64 -5.36 1.38
C ARG A 40 -18.94 -5.64 2.73
N ALA A 41 -17.99 -4.81 3.11
CA ALA A 41 -17.05 -5.02 4.20
C ALA A 41 -17.22 -3.93 5.28
N GLY A 42 -17.06 -4.32 6.55
CA GLY A 42 -17.17 -3.41 7.69
C GLY A 42 -16.26 -2.19 7.51
N SER A 43 -16.86 -1.01 7.46
CA SER A 43 -16.09 0.24 7.39
C SER A 43 -15.39 0.47 8.73
N VAL A 44 -14.11 0.82 8.67
CA VAL A 44 -13.31 1.18 9.85
C VAL A 44 -12.94 2.65 9.73
N SER A 45 -13.28 3.44 10.74
CA SER A 45 -12.89 4.84 10.84
C SER A 45 -11.72 4.97 11.80
N LEU A 46 -10.60 5.52 11.31
CA LEU A 46 -9.41 5.80 12.09
C LEU A 46 -9.15 7.31 12.12
N ARG A 47 -8.77 7.84 13.29
CA ARG A 47 -8.39 9.26 13.43
C ARG A 47 -6.88 9.40 13.32
N TRP A 48 -6.43 10.10 12.29
CA TRP A 48 -5.01 10.31 12.00
C TRP A 48 -4.69 11.80 11.99
N GLY A 49 -3.47 12.15 12.40
CA GLY A 49 -2.97 13.52 12.26
C GLY A 49 -2.68 13.86 10.81
N LYS A 50 -2.81 15.13 10.43
CA LYS A 50 -2.56 15.61 9.05
C LYS A 50 -1.17 15.21 8.53
N GLY A 51 -0.14 15.29 9.38
CA GLY A 51 1.22 14.89 9.02
C GLY A 51 1.36 13.39 8.70
N GLN A 52 0.67 12.53 9.45
CA GLN A 52 0.67 11.08 9.21
C GLN A 52 0.00 10.76 7.87
N ILE A 53 -1.12 11.42 7.58
CA ILE A 53 -1.84 11.27 6.29
C ILE A 53 -0.92 11.69 5.13
N ALA A 54 -0.21 12.81 5.26
CA ALA A 54 0.69 13.30 4.22
C ALA A 54 1.81 12.30 3.88
N VAL A 55 2.38 11.64 4.89
CA VAL A 55 3.41 10.61 4.69
C VAL A 55 2.85 9.43 3.90
N VAL A 56 1.68 8.92 4.27
CA VAL A 56 1.07 7.78 3.58
C VAL A 56 0.67 8.13 2.15
N LYS A 57 0.12 9.34 1.92
CA LYS A 57 -0.18 9.81 0.55
C LYS A 57 1.07 9.91 -0.31
N ARG A 58 2.17 10.45 0.23
CA ARG A 58 3.45 10.50 -0.48
C ARG A 58 3.97 9.10 -0.83
N ALA A 59 3.84 8.15 0.08
CA ALA A 59 4.24 6.76 -0.17
C ALA A 59 3.36 6.11 -1.25
N ALA A 60 2.04 6.31 -1.20
CA ALA A 60 1.11 5.84 -2.22
C ALA A 60 1.48 6.37 -3.62
N ALA A 61 1.80 7.67 -3.72
CA ALA A 61 2.25 8.31 -4.95
C ALA A 61 3.56 7.70 -5.48
N ILE A 62 4.55 7.43 -4.61
CA ILE A 62 5.81 6.77 -4.99
C ILE A 62 5.54 5.34 -5.52
N HIS A 63 4.59 4.63 -4.93
CA HIS A 63 4.19 3.29 -5.36
C HIS A 63 3.27 3.28 -6.59
N GLY A 64 2.81 4.44 -7.06
CA GLY A 64 1.90 4.55 -8.20
C GLY A 64 0.52 3.93 -7.95
N VAL A 65 0.07 3.90 -6.69
CA VAL A 65 -1.23 3.32 -6.31
C VAL A 65 -2.08 4.34 -5.53
N PRO A 66 -3.42 4.21 -5.56
CA PRO A 66 -4.31 5.08 -4.79
C PRO A 66 -4.05 5.02 -3.28
N TYR A 67 -4.32 6.11 -2.56
CA TYR A 67 -4.03 6.23 -1.12
C TYR A 67 -4.67 5.11 -0.30
N GLN A 68 -5.94 4.81 -0.58
CA GLN A 68 -6.72 3.79 0.13
C GLN A 68 -6.20 2.39 -0.19
N THR A 69 -5.82 2.15 -1.44
CA THR A 69 -5.21 0.88 -1.87
C THR A 69 -3.86 0.67 -1.20
N TYR A 70 -3.00 1.69 -1.19
CA TYR A 70 -1.72 1.64 -0.50
C TYR A 70 -1.88 1.30 0.98
N LEU A 71 -2.80 2.00 1.66
CA LEU A 71 -3.06 1.77 3.08
C LEU A 71 -3.49 0.33 3.35
N LYS A 72 -4.45 -0.20 2.57
CA LYS A 72 -4.91 -1.60 2.68
C LYS A 72 -3.76 -2.59 2.46
N GLN A 73 -2.93 -2.36 1.43
CA GLN A 73 -1.79 -3.22 1.11
C GLN A 73 -0.72 -3.22 2.22
N VAL A 74 -0.37 -2.05 2.76
CA VAL A 74 0.65 -1.94 3.81
C VAL A 74 0.17 -2.57 5.11
N VAL A 75 -1.05 -2.24 5.56
CA VAL A 75 -1.62 -2.79 6.80
C VAL A 75 -1.68 -4.32 6.72
N PHE A 76 -2.15 -4.86 5.59
CA PHE A 76 -2.24 -6.30 5.42
C PHE A 76 -0.86 -6.98 5.42
N ARG A 77 0.11 -6.45 4.66
CA ARG A 77 1.47 -6.99 4.61
C ARG A 77 2.16 -6.94 5.97
N GLN A 78 2.03 -5.83 6.69
CA GLN A 78 2.65 -5.68 8.01
C GLN A 78 2.00 -6.65 9.01
N ALA A 79 0.68 -6.80 9.00
CA ALA A 79 -0.01 -7.74 9.87
C ALA A 79 0.46 -9.19 9.65
N LEU A 80 0.68 -9.60 8.39
CA LEU A 80 1.24 -10.93 8.10
C LEU A 80 2.66 -11.09 8.68
N ALA A 81 3.52 -10.10 8.48
CA ALA A 81 4.88 -10.13 9.02
C ALA A 81 4.89 -10.15 10.56
N ASP A 82 4.01 -9.38 11.19
CA ASP A 82 3.88 -9.33 12.65
C ASP A 82 3.40 -10.69 13.20
N ILE A 83 2.46 -11.34 12.53
CA ILE A 83 1.98 -12.69 12.89
C ILE A 83 3.11 -13.70 12.73
N GLU A 84 3.83 -13.69 11.62
CA GLU A 84 4.96 -14.58 11.38
C GLU A 84 6.04 -14.41 12.45
N GLN A 85 6.40 -13.16 12.77
CA GLN A 85 7.39 -12.86 13.79
C GLN A 85 6.92 -13.29 15.19
N ALA A 86 5.67 -13.01 15.56
CA ALA A 86 5.12 -13.39 16.85
C ALA A 86 5.07 -14.91 17.01
N THR A 87 4.61 -15.63 15.99
CA THR A 87 4.55 -17.10 16.01
C THR A 87 5.92 -17.76 16.04
N ALA A 88 6.93 -17.18 15.38
CA ALA A 88 8.31 -17.67 15.46
C ALA A 88 8.93 -17.52 16.86
N VAL A 89 8.62 -16.42 17.56
CA VAL A 89 9.07 -16.22 18.96
C VAL A 89 8.30 -17.12 19.93
N LEU A 90 7.02 -17.35 19.66
CA LEU A 90 6.11 -18.18 20.45
C LEU A 90 6.12 -19.67 20.04
N GLY A 91 7.22 -20.19 19.47
CA GLY A 91 7.32 -21.56 18.96
C GLY A 91 6.67 -22.62 19.87
N PRO A 92 6.15 -23.72 19.29
CA PRO A 92 5.13 -24.60 19.89
C PRO A 92 5.53 -24.95 21.32
N ASP A 93 4.62 -24.69 22.26
CA ASP A 93 4.76 -24.91 23.69
C ASP A 93 5.88 -25.88 24.03
N ARG A 94 7.00 -25.34 24.54
CA ARG A 94 7.98 -26.12 25.32
C ARG A 94 7.42 -26.47 26.70
N HIS A 95 6.16 -26.88 26.74
CA HIS A 95 5.53 -27.58 27.84
C HIS A 95 5.06 -28.92 27.31
N GLY A 96 6.04 -29.80 27.09
CA GLY A 96 5.85 -31.20 27.41
C GLY A 96 5.53 -31.30 28.89
N HIS A 97 4.26 -31.14 29.25
CA HIS A 97 3.74 -31.80 30.44
C HIS A 97 3.76 -33.28 30.10
N ASP A 98 4.79 -33.97 30.58
CA ASP A 98 4.83 -35.42 30.65
C ASP A 98 4.11 -35.83 31.95
N PRO A 99 2.86 -36.32 31.91
CA PRO A 99 2.16 -36.77 33.11
C PRO A 99 2.55 -38.23 33.43
N GLY A 100 3.85 -38.53 33.45
CA GLY A 100 4.31 -39.91 33.37
C GLY A 100 5.73 -40.20 33.82
N ARG A 101 6.17 -39.72 34.99
CA ARG A 101 7.24 -40.40 35.74
C ARG A 101 7.23 -40.13 37.24
#